data_AF-A0A5D0V885-F1
#
_entry.id   AF-A0A5D0V885-F1
#
_cell.length_a   1.000
_cell.length_b   1.000
_cell.length_c   1.000
_cell.angle_alpha   90.00
_cell.angle_beta   90.00
_cell.angle_gamma   90.00
#
_symmetry.space_group_name_H-M   'P 1'
#
loop_
_entity.id
_entity.type
_entity.pdbx_description
1 polymer ?
#
loop_
_entity_poly.entity_id
_entity_poly.type
_entity_poly.pdbx_seq_one_letter_code
_entity_poly.pdbx_strand_id
1 'polypeptide(L)'
;MTPNPTRLYLAAAAHSAAELAAATAALLAAGFLVTSATVADTIDPDDLVSVVADDLNAVASADALVTVGDCAALFEPVTAELYGVPIATLAEALAVTR
;
A
#
# COMPACT_ATOMS: atom_id res chain seq x y z
N MET A 1 -7.55 -19.05 18.76
CA MET A 1 -7.61 -17.68 18.22
C MET A 1 -6.94 -17.72 16.87
N THR A 2 -7.64 -17.37 15.80
CA THR A 2 -7.02 -17.14 14.49
C THR A 2 -6.13 -15.90 14.63
N PRO A 3 -4.86 -15.91 14.18
CA PRO A 3 -4.05 -14.70 14.19
C PRO A 3 -4.78 -13.60 13.41
N ASN A 4 -4.68 -12.35 13.89
CA ASN A 4 -5.20 -11.21 13.14
C ASN A 4 -4.46 -11.14 11.80
N PRO A 5 -5.17 -11.00 10.67
CA PRO A 5 -4.53 -10.92 9.37
C PRO A 5 -3.71 -9.62 9.26
N THR A 6 -2.50 -9.74 8.73
CA THR A 6 -1.56 -8.63 8.53
C THR A 6 -2.12 -7.62 7.52
N ARG A 7 -2.05 -6.34 7.87
CA ARG A 7 -2.55 -5.18 7.11
C ARG A 7 -1.41 -4.58 6.29
N LEU A 8 -1.57 -4.52 4.98
CA LEU A 8 -0.58 -3.97 4.06
C LEU A 8 -1.15 -2.74 3.38
N TYR A 9 -0.35 -1.67 3.32
CA TYR A 9 -0.58 -0.59 2.37
C TYR A 9 0.30 -0.82 1.14
N LEU A 10 -0.28 -0.78 -0.05
CA LEU A 10 0.41 -1.06 -1.30
C LEU A 10 0.55 0.22 -2.15
N ALA A 11 1.80 0.60 -2.44
CA ALA A 11 2.14 1.76 -3.25
C ALA A 11 2.79 1.35 -4.58
N ALA A 12 2.45 2.08 -5.64
CA ALA A 12 3.07 1.99 -6.95
C ALA A 12 2.99 3.36 -7.63
N ALA A 13 3.83 3.60 -8.64
CA ALA A 13 3.64 4.77 -9.48
C ALA A 13 2.28 4.70 -10.19
N ALA A 14 1.60 5.83 -10.35
CA ALA A 14 0.24 5.87 -10.94
C ALA A 14 0.17 5.25 -12.35
N HIS A 15 1.25 5.33 -13.14
CA HIS A 15 1.32 4.71 -14.47
C HIS A 15 1.44 3.18 -14.43
N SER A 16 1.65 2.58 -13.25
CA SER A 16 1.75 1.14 -13.00
C SER A 16 0.47 0.56 -12.38
N ALA A 17 -0.69 1.10 -12.79
CA ALA A 17 -2.01 0.70 -12.25
C ALA A 17 -2.30 -0.80 -12.44
N ALA A 18 -1.88 -1.38 -13.57
CA ALA A 18 -2.08 -2.80 -13.85
C ALA A 18 -1.24 -3.69 -12.92
N GLU A 19 0.01 -3.31 -12.67
CA GLU A 19 0.91 -3.98 -11.75
C GLU A 19 0.42 -3.85 -10.30
N LEU A 20 -0.09 -2.69 -9.90
CA LEU A 20 -0.70 -2.46 -8.59
C LEU A 20 -1.92 -3.38 -8.38
N ALA A 21 -2.79 -3.49 -9.38
CA ALA A 21 -3.96 -4.37 -9.32
C ALA A 21 -3.57 -5.85 -9.22
N ALA A 22 -2.57 -6.29 -10.01
CA ALA A 22 -2.06 -7.66 -9.96
C ALA A 22 -1.42 -7.99 -8.60
N ALA A 23 -0.62 -7.07 -8.06
CA ALA A 23 0.00 -7.21 -6.75
C ALA A 23 -1.03 -7.24 -5.61
N THR A 24 -2.06 -6.39 -5.68
CA THR A 24 -3.18 -6.40 -4.74
C THR A 24 -3.88 -7.75 -4.72
N ALA A 25 -4.21 -8.29 -5.91
CA ALA A 25 -4.86 -9.59 -6.02
C ALA A 25 -4.00 -10.73 -5.45
N ALA A 26 -2.68 -10.70 -5.69
CA ALA A 26 -1.75 -11.70 -5.16
C ALA A 26 -1.69 -11.68 -3.62
N LEU A 27 -1.62 -10.50 -3.01
CA LEU A 27 -1.56 -10.34 -1.56
C LEU A 27 -2.90 -10.73 -0.89
N LEU A 28 -4.04 -10.35 -1.48
CA LEU A 28 -5.35 -10.79 -1.00
C LEU A 28 -5.49 -12.31 -1.05
N ALA A 29 -5.04 -12.95 -2.15
CA ALA A 29 -5.06 -14.41 -2.28
C ALA A 29 -4.14 -15.10 -1.25
N ALA A 30 -3.11 -14.42 -0.77
CA ALA A 30 -2.21 -14.89 0.27
C ALA A 30 -2.73 -14.63 1.69
N GLY A 31 -3.91 -14.03 1.85
CA GLY A 31 -4.60 -13.86 3.14
C GLY A 31 -4.31 -12.53 3.87
N PHE A 32 -3.64 -11.58 3.21
CA PHE A 32 -3.42 -10.25 3.75
C PHE A 32 -4.68 -9.38 3.67
N LEU A 33 -4.80 -8.40 4.57
CA LEU A 33 -5.71 -7.27 4.39
C LEU A 33 -4.96 -6.17 3.63
N VAL A 34 -5.43 -5.82 2.43
CA VAL A 34 -4.70 -4.89 1.56
C VAL A 34 -5.51 -3.61 1.36
N THR A 35 -4.86 -2.47 1.60
CA THR A 35 -5.28 -1.16 1.11
C THR A 35 -4.25 -0.72 0.07
N SER A 36 -4.67 -0.21 -1.08
CA SER A 36 -3.76 0.29 -2.11
C SER A 36 -4.04 1.75 -2.36
N ALA A 37 -3.01 2.51 -2.71
CA ALA A 37 -3.20 3.85 -3.28
C ALA A 37 -4.20 3.75 -4.45
N THR A 38 -5.38 4.36 -4.30
CA THR A 38 -6.41 4.25 -5.33
C THR A 38 -6.01 5.04 -6.56
N VAL A 39 -5.96 4.38 -7.72
CA VAL A 39 -6.02 5.06 -9.01
C VAL A 39 -7.49 5.43 -9.24
N ALA A 40 -7.97 6.48 -8.58
CA ALA A 40 -9.26 7.05 -8.95
C ALA A 40 -9.09 7.78 -10.28
N ASP A 41 -9.78 7.33 -11.32
CA ASP A 41 -9.71 7.91 -12.68
C ASP A 41 -10.04 9.41 -12.72
N THR A 42 -10.74 9.90 -11.69
CA THR A 42 -10.96 11.31 -11.41
C THR A 42 -11.05 11.51 -9.88
N ILE A 43 -10.07 12.18 -9.30
CA ILE A 43 -10.18 12.79 -7.97
C ILE A 43 -10.69 14.21 -8.19
N ASP A 44 -11.78 14.58 -7.52
CA ASP A 44 -12.18 15.98 -7.47
C ASP A 44 -11.07 16.77 -6.76
N PRO A 45 -10.52 17.84 -7.36
CA PRO A 45 -9.50 18.67 -6.70
C PRO A 45 -9.90 19.12 -5.29
N ASP A 46 -11.20 19.34 -5.04
CA ASP A 46 -11.72 19.72 -3.73
C ASP A 46 -11.64 18.58 -2.71
N ASP A 47 -11.58 17.32 -3.17
CA ASP A 47 -11.44 16.12 -2.34
C ASP A 47 -9.99 15.68 -2.13
N LEU A 48 -9.02 16.28 -2.85
CA LEU A 48 -7.62 15.83 -2.84
C LEU A 48 -7.01 15.83 -1.43
N VAL A 49 -7.36 16.82 -0.60
CA VAL A 49 -6.89 16.89 0.80
C VAL A 49 -7.41 15.71 1.62
N SER A 50 -8.67 15.32 1.40
CA SER A 50 -9.28 14.17 2.07
C SER A 50 -8.65 12.87 1.61
N VAL A 51 -8.40 12.70 0.30
CA VAL A 51 -7.71 11.52 -0.24
C VAL A 51 -6.30 11.37 0.35
N VAL A 52 -5.53 12.47 0.39
CA VAL A 52 -4.19 12.44 1.00
C VAL A 52 -4.29 12.11 2.50
N ALA A 53 -5.27 12.67 3.22
CA ALA A 53 -5.47 12.34 4.63
C ALA A 53 -5.82 10.85 4.82
N ASP A 54 -6.64 10.27 3.94
CA ASP A 54 -6.98 8.86 3.94
C ASP A 54 -5.76 7.97 3.66
N ASP A 55 -4.91 8.35 2.70
CA ASP A 55 -3.65 7.65 2.43
C ASP A 55 -2.69 7.70 3.63
N LEU A 56 -2.55 8.86 4.27
CA LEU A 56 -1.73 9.01 5.49
C LEU A 56 -2.25 8.10 6.61
N ASN A 57 -3.57 8.08 6.83
CA ASN A 57 -4.20 7.21 7.82
C ASN A 57 -4.04 5.73 7.48
N ALA A 58 -4.13 5.38 6.20
CA ALA A 58 -3.98 4.00 5.73
C ALA A 58 -2.55 3.50 5.97
N VAL A 59 -1.53 4.30 5.60
CA VAL A 59 -0.12 3.99 5.89
C VAL A 59 0.11 3.86 7.39
N ALA A 60 -0.35 4.82 8.20
CA ALA A 60 -0.17 4.78 9.65
C ALA A 60 -0.83 3.56 10.33
N SER A 61 -1.87 2.99 9.71
CA SER A 61 -2.60 1.81 10.22
C SER A 61 -2.08 0.47 9.68
N ALA A 62 -1.09 0.49 8.78
CA ALA A 62 -0.55 -0.70 8.15
C ALA A 62 0.55 -1.32 9.01
N ASP A 63 0.62 -2.65 8.97
CA ASP A 63 1.74 -3.40 9.56
C ASP A 63 3.00 -3.29 8.68
N ALA A 64 2.83 -3.03 7.38
CA ALA A 64 3.90 -2.72 6.44
C ALA A 64 3.42 -1.92 5.23
N LEU A 65 4.30 -1.09 4.69
CA LEU A 65 4.20 -0.52 3.34
C LEU A 65 4.86 -1.50 2.37
N VAL A 66 4.13 -1.90 1.33
CA VAL A 66 4.64 -2.73 0.24
C VAL A 66 4.75 -1.89 -1.02
N THR A 67 5.93 -1.89 -1.65
CA THR A 67 6.18 -1.14 -2.89
C THR A 67 6.17 -2.07 -4.12
N VAL A 68 5.53 -1.62 -5.19
CA VAL A 68 5.54 -2.26 -6.51
C VAL A 68 6.35 -1.40 -7.49
N GLY A 69 7.49 -1.91 -7.94
CA GLY A 69 8.43 -1.15 -8.76
C GLY A 69 9.26 -0.16 -7.94
N ASP A 70 9.77 0.90 -8.60
CA ASP A 70 10.52 1.96 -7.94
C ASP A 70 9.56 3.03 -7.38
N CYS A 71 9.52 3.13 -6.06
CA CYS A 71 8.70 4.09 -5.33
C CYS A 71 9.53 5.16 -4.61
N ALA A 72 10.84 5.26 -4.85
CA ALA A 72 11.73 6.13 -4.06
C ALA A 72 11.37 7.63 -4.13
N ALA A 73 10.69 8.05 -5.19
CA ALA A 73 10.24 9.43 -5.40
C ALA A 73 8.80 9.69 -4.95
N LEU A 74 8.09 8.66 -4.45
CA LEU A 74 6.72 8.79 -3.97
C LEU A 74 6.71 9.29 -2.51
N PHE A 75 5.56 9.78 -2.05
CA PHE A 75 5.45 10.34 -0.69
C PHE A 75 5.26 9.25 0.37
N GLU A 76 4.73 8.09 -0.02
CA GLU A 76 4.35 6.99 0.86
C GLU A 76 5.54 6.38 1.60
N PRO A 77 6.72 6.16 1.00
CA PRO A 77 7.91 5.73 1.73
C PRO A 77 8.33 6.69 2.84
N VAL A 78 8.26 8.00 2.60
CA VAL A 78 8.57 9.02 3.63
C VAL A 78 7.53 8.97 4.75
N THR A 79 6.26 8.83 4.41
CA THR A 79 5.17 8.66 5.37
C THR A 79 5.36 7.40 6.22
N ALA A 80 5.74 6.28 5.61
CA ALA A 80 5.99 5.03 6.32
C ALA A 80 7.15 5.18 7.31
N GLU A 81 8.24 5.83 6.91
CA GLU A 81 9.36 6.14 7.82
C GLU A 81 8.90 7.00 9.02
N LEU A 82 8.10 8.05 8.77
CA LEU A 82 7.57 8.92 9.83
C LEU A 82 6.71 8.18 10.86
N TYR A 83 5.96 7.15 10.43
CA TYR A 83 5.12 6.34 11.31
C TYR A 83 5.81 5.08 11.85
N GLY A 84 7.08 4.83 11.48
CA GLY A 84 7.79 3.61 11.86
C GLY A 84 7.23 2.34 11.21
N VAL A 85 6.53 2.48 10.09
CA VAL A 85 5.95 1.38 9.33
C VAL A 85 7.06 0.78 8.44
N PRO A 86 7.36 -0.53 8.56
CA PRO A 86 8.41 -1.15 7.75
C PRO A 86 8.03 -1.14 6.27
N ILE A 87 9.04 -0.91 5.42
CA ILE A 87 8.89 -0.94 3.97
C ILE A 87 9.42 -2.27 3.45
N ALA A 88 8.64 -2.95 2.63
CA ALA A 88 8.99 -4.21 1.99
C ALA A 88 8.70 -4.16 0.48
N THR A 89 9.43 -4.95 -0.28
CA THR A 89 9.07 -5.26 -1.66
C THR A 89 7.91 -6.26 -1.70
N LEU A 90 7.19 -6.30 -2.82
CA LEU A 90 6.15 -7.33 -3.05
C LEU A 90 6.69 -8.76 -2.86
N ALA A 91 7.92 -9.03 -3.31
CA ALA A 91 8.54 -10.35 -3.20
C ALA A 91 8.80 -10.73 -1.73
N GLU A 92 9.26 -9.79 -0.90
CA GLU A 92 9.47 -10.00 0.53
C GLU A 92 8.15 -10.26 1.25
N ALA A 93 7.11 -9.46 0.98
CA ALA A 93 5.79 -9.65 1.58
C ALA A 93 5.20 -11.04 1.29
N LEU A 94 5.32 -11.51 0.04
CA LEU A 94 4.86 -12.85 -0.37
C LEU A 94 5.74 -13.99 0.17
N ALA A 95 6.96 -13.72 0.61
CA ALA A 95 7.80 -14.75 1.21
C ALA A 95 7.38 -15.10 2.65
N VAL A 96 6.66 -14.21 3.34
CA VAL A 96 6.21 -14.39 4.74
C VAL A 96 5.02 -15.35 4.86
N THR A 97 4.33 -15.67 3.75
CA THR A 97 3.13 -16.53 3.74
C THR A 97 3.42 -18.03 3.64
N ARG A 98 4.66 -18.46 3.88
CA ARG A 98 5.09 -19.86 3.84
C ARG A 98 5.10 -20.53 5.22
#